data_AF-A0A7I7WKK1-F1
#
_entry.id   AF-A0A7I7WKK1-F1
#
_cell.length_a   1.000
_cell.length_b   1.000
_cell.length_c   1.000
_cell.angle_alpha   90.00
_cell.angle_beta   90.00
_cell.angle_gamma   90.00
#
_symmetry.space_group_name_H-M   'P 1'
#
loop_
_entity.id
_entity.type
_entity.pdbx_description
1 polymer ?
#
loop_
_entity_poly.entity_id
_entity_poly.type
_entity_poly.pdbx_seq_one_letter_code
_entity_poly.pdbx_strand_id
1 'polypeptide(L)' 'MPEQIAFDYDTEEQWRPIPGWEGYYEASDMGRIQSVERTARIRGGGTRTVPAQILKLRTSLRR' A
#
# COMPACT_ATOMS: atom_id res chain seq x y z
N MET A 1 8.33 -34.96 25.86
CA MET A 1 7.21 -34.24 25.22
C MET A 1 7.71 -32.82 24.95
N PRO A 2 8.23 -32.48 23.75
CA PRO A 2 8.60 -31.10 23.46
C PRO A 2 7.35 -30.33 23.05
N GLU A 3 7.13 -29.23 23.74
CA GLU A 3 6.01 -28.31 23.59
C GLU A 3 6.02 -27.72 22.17
N GLN A 4 4.91 -27.88 21.45
CA GLN A 4 4.74 -27.31 20.13
C GLN A 4 4.70 -25.79 20.26
N ILE A 5 5.75 -25.11 19.81
CA ILE A 5 5.71 -23.68 19.57
C ILE A 5 4.79 -23.50 18.36
N ALA A 6 3.56 -23.06 18.61
CA ALA A 6 2.73 -22.46 17.60
C ALA A 6 3.46 -21.19 17.13
N PHE A 7 4.20 -21.29 16.03
CA PHE A 7 4.57 -20.11 15.28
C PHE A 7 3.28 -19.64 14.62
N ASP A 8 2.66 -18.63 15.20
CA ASP A 8 1.64 -17.84 14.54
C ASP A 8 2.35 -17.15 13.37
N TYR A 9 2.42 -17.82 12.23
CA TYR A 9 2.86 -17.21 10.98
C TYR A 9 1.77 -16.21 10.60
N ASP A 10 1.87 -15.01 11.17
CA ASP A 10 1.15 -13.81 10.76
C ASP A 10 1.51 -13.60 9.29
N THR A 11 0.72 -14.24 8.43
CA THR A 11 0.76 -14.13 6.97
C THR A 11 -0.03 -12.90 6.54
N GLU A 12 -0.57 -12.15 7.50
CA GLU A 12 -1.21 -10.86 7.30
C GLU A 12 -0.13 -9.78 7.14
N GLU A 13 0.07 -9.35 5.90
CA GLU A 13 0.90 -8.19 5.56
C GLU A 13 0.43 -6.98 6.39
N GLN A 14 1.31 -6.44 7.24
CA GLN A 14 0.99 -5.28 8.06
C GLN A 14 1.14 -4.01 7.24
N TRP A 15 0.02 -3.38 6.90
CA TRP A 15 -0.01 -2.11 6.19
C TRP A 15 0.05 -0.94 7.19
N ARG A 16 0.99 -0.02 6.98
CA ARG A 16 1.15 1.19 7.80
C ARG A 16 1.16 2.43 6.91
N PRO A 17 0.52 3.54 7.34
CA PRO A 17 0.56 4.79 6.60
C PRO A 17 2.00 5.32 6.53
N ILE A 18 2.37 5.86 5.37
CA ILE A 18 3.70 6.43 5.17
C ILE A 18 3.71 7.86 5.75
N PRO A 19 4.62 8.19 6.69
CA PRO A 19 4.70 9.53 7.27
C PRO A 19 4.99 10.57 6.18
N GLY A 20 4.20 11.64 6.14
CA GLY A 20 4.23 12.66 5.08
C GLY A 20 3.35 12.37 3.86
N TRP A 21 2.76 11.17 3.79
CA TRP A 21 1.81 10.76 2.73
C TRP A 21 0.53 10.13 3.31
N GLU A 22 0.20 10.47 4.55
CA GLU A 22 -0.98 10.00 5.25
C GLU A 22 -2.24 10.34 4.43
N GLY A 23 -3.12 9.35 4.22
CA GLY A 23 -4.30 9.48 3.38
C GLY A 23 -4.06 9.33 1.87
N TYR A 24 -2.81 9.13 1.45
CA TYR A 24 -2.46 8.85 0.05
C TYR A 24 -1.86 7.46 -0.14
N TYR A 25 -0.90 7.07 0.71
CA TYR A 25 -0.14 5.84 0.54
C TYR A 25 0.14 5.10 1.86
N GLU A 26 0.14 3.78 1.76
CA GLU A 26 0.44 2.82 2.83
C GLU A 26 1.54 1.86 2.37
N ALA A 27 2.42 1.46 3.29
CA ALA A 27 3.48 0.50 3.05
C ALA A 27 3.23 -0.76 3.86
N SER A 28 3.34 -1.92 3.21
CA SER A 28 3.41 -3.22 3.90
C SER A 28 4.83 -3.46 4.39
N ASP A 29 4.93 -4.17 5.51
CA ASP A 29 6.15 -4.76 6.06
C ASP A 29 6.96 -5.61 5.04
N MET A 30 6.31 -6.19 4.02
CA MET A 30 6.95 -6.91 2.92
C MET A 30 7.49 -5.99 1.80
N GLY A 31 7.42 -4.67 1.97
CA GLY A 31 7.95 -3.68 1.02
C GLY A 31 7.00 -3.36 -0.15
N ARG A 32 5.71 -3.72 -0.06
CA ARG A 32 4.70 -3.31 -1.04
C ARG A 32 4.14 -1.93 -0.69
N ILE A 33 3.80 -1.14 -1.70
CA ILE A 33 3.17 0.18 -1.52
C ILE A 33 1.76 0.12 -2.11
N GLN A 34 0.77 0.52 -1.33
CA GLN A 34 -0.63 0.64 -1.74
C GLN A 34 -1.05 2.11 -1.71
N SER A 35 -1.87 2.52 -2.68
CA SER A 35 -2.58 3.79 -2.59
C SER A 35 -3.91 3.61 -1.88
N VAL A 36 -4.32 4.60 -1.09
CA VAL A 36 -5.63 4.64 -0.42
C VAL A 36 -6.70 5.18 -1.38
N GLU A 37 -7.97 4.82 -1.16
CA GLU A 37 -9.08 5.43 -1.89
C GLU A 37 -9.12 6.94 -1.61
N ARG A 38 -9.18 7.74 -2.66
CA ARG A 38 -9.29 9.19 -2.51
C ARG A 38 -10.05 9.83 -3.66
N THR A 39 -10.76 10.91 -3.38
CA THR A 39 -11.33 11.78 -4.40
C THR A 39 -10.28 12.77 -4.87
N ALA A 40 -9.80 12.61 -6.10
CA ALA A 40 -8.86 13.53 -6.74
C ALA A 40 -9.61 14.52 -7.64
N ARG A 41 -9.24 15.81 -7.56
CA ARG A 41 -9.75 16.82 -8.50
C ARG A 41 -9.09 16.63 -9.85
N ILE A 42 -9.90 16.61 -10.91
CA ILE A 42 -9.44 16.45 -12.28
C ILE A 42 -9.28 17.82 -12.93
N ARG A 43 -8.33 17.95 -13.85
CA ARG A 43 -8.21 19.13 -14.70
C ARG A 43 -9.48 19.26 -15.55
N GLY A 44 -10.31 20.26 -15.24
CA GLY A 44 -11.66 20.42 -15.83
C GLY A 44 -12.77 20.65 -14.80
N GLY A 45 -12.47 20.64 -13.49
CA GLY A 45 -13.43 21.00 -12.44
C GLY A 45 -14.25 19.82 -11.89
N GLY A 46 -14.06 18.62 -12.42
CA GLY A 46 -14.67 17.39 -11.90
C GLY A 46 -13.88 16.76 -10.74
N THR A 47 -14.50 15.78 -10.09
CA THR A 47 -13.87 14.90 -9.10
C THR A 47 -13.86 13.47 -9.62
N ARG A 48 -12.74 12.76 -9.47
CA ARG A 48 -12.62 11.34 -9.77
C ARG A 48 -12.28 10.58 -8.50
N THR A 49 -13.01 9.50 -8.25
CA THR A 49 -12.63 8.52 -7.24
C THR A 49 -11.43 7.73 -7.76
N VAL A 50 -10.32 7.84 -7.05
CA VAL A 50 -9.13 7.01 -7.26
C VAL A 50 -9.29 5.81 -6.36
N PRO A 51 -9.48 4.60 -6.90
CA PRO A 51 -9.57 3.39 -6.09
C PRO A 51 -8.23 3.08 -5.42
N ALA A 52 -8.29 2.42 -4.27
CA ALA A 52 -7.10 1.89 -3.63
C ALA A 52 -6.47 0.79 -4.51
N GLN A 53 -5.17 0.87 -4.79
CA GLN A 53 -4.46 -0.11 -5.62
C GLN A 53 -3.02 -0.31 -5.14
N ILE A 54 -2.55 -1.55 -5.19
CA ILE A 54 -1.13 -1.86 -4.96
C ILE A 54 -0.33 -1.31 -6.14
N LEU A 55 0.58 -0.39 -5.87
CA LEU A 55 1.41 0.26 -6.88
C LEU A 55 2.49 -0.72 -7.37
N LYS A 56 2.57 -0.86 -8.69
CA LYS A 56 3.68 -1.56 -9.33
C LYS A 56 4.81 -0.58 -9.57
N LEU A 57 6.01 -0.91 -9.09
CA LEU A 57 7.21 -0.15 -9.42
C LEU A 57 7.41 -0.20 -10.94
N ARG A 58 7.16 0.92 -11.62
CA ARG A 58 7.45 1.05 -13.04
C ARG A 58 8.93 1.31 -13.18
N THR A 59 9.71 0.25 -13.36
CA THR A 59 11.12 0.36 -13.72
C THR A 59 11.20 1.08 -15.06
N SER A 60 11.51 2.38 -15.04
CA SER A 60 11.96 3.08 -16.23
C SER A 60 13.40 2.67 -16.47
N LEU A 61 13.63 1.49 -17.04
CA LEU A 61 14.96 1.12 -17.50
C LEU A 61 15.25 1.98 -18.74
N ARG A 62 15.77 3.19 -18.52
CA ARG A 62 16.53 3.89 -19.55
C ARG A 62 17.92 3.24 -19.57
N ARG A 63 18.21 2.51 -20.65
CA ARG A 63 19.57 2.13 -21.02
C ARG A 63 20.33 3.35 -21.52
#